data_AF-A0A0Q4G3V3-F1
#
_entry.id   AF-A0A0Q4G3V3-F1
#
_cell.length_a   1.000
_cell.length_b   1.000
_cell.length_c   1.000
_cell.angle_alpha   90.00
_cell.angle_beta   90.00
_cell.angle_gamma   90.00
#
_symmetry.space_group_name_H-M   'P 1'
#
loop_
_entity.id
_entity.type
_entity.pdbx_description
1 polymer ?
#
loop_
_entity_poly.entity_id
_entity_poly.type
_entity_poly.pdbx_seq_one_letter_code
_entity_poly.pdbx_strand_id
1 'polypeptide(L)'
;MKGYLKDKYWIYLDQFAASNMVDCNPVWNEVRIMIIKGAKSGRFICPTPAEHLIETAGKLNENAIVHHNFLTSLSHGYFFKIEPKIAAQIMISKIRKNNLTGNTFLSNQISKDFSYDATLPAFRENREELKGMIAEVLDYPTLGARGLSTELQKNMMETHKLLTLGEFCDRLEELIVTKGGIRLLGVEFATRTVPHWIDLILDILLKINKMTIEESKVLLKYLRTSGFEEISPLDVRTSMTAYSESRGKHGNSNDQIDIMRIATSIQIADMLFVDKAKKHELQDLGLAKKYNTTVFSGIKADIENCSQLLDRWLSG
;
A
#
# COMPACT_ATOMS: atom_id res chain seq x y z
N MET A 1 -10.18 -18.15 -3.86
CA MET A 1 -11.06 -17.23 -3.10
C MET A 1 -11.54 -16.20 -4.11
N LYS A 2 -12.84 -16.02 -4.34
CA LYS A 2 -13.33 -14.96 -5.27
C LYS A 2 -13.31 -13.65 -4.49
N GLY A 3 -12.52 -12.68 -4.96
CA GLY A 3 -12.17 -11.45 -4.23
C GLY A 3 -13.33 -10.50 -3.91
N TYR A 4 -12.99 -9.35 -3.34
CA TYR A 4 -13.93 -8.29 -2.95
C TYR A 4 -14.76 -7.71 -4.12
N LEU A 5 -14.35 -8.00 -5.36
CA LEU A 5 -15.16 -7.94 -6.56
C LEU A 5 -15.35 -9.39 -7.03
N LYS A 6 -16.60 -9.87 -7.00
CA LYS A 6 -16.93 -11.26 -7.38
C LYS A 6 -16.45 -11.54 -8.81
N ASP A 7 -15.95 -12.77 -9.01
CA ASP A 7 -15.59 -13.34 -10.31
C ASP A 7 -14.40 -12.69 -11.04
N LYS A 8 -13.57 -11.90 -10.34
CA LYS A 8 -12.32 -11.34 -10.91
C LYS A 8 -11.09 -11.72 -10.09
N TYR A 9 -9.98 -11.92 -10.78
CA TYR A 9 -8.65 -11.98 -10.17
C TYR A 9 -8.02 -10.59 -10.10
N TRP A 10 -7.44 -10.28 -8.95
CA TRP A 10 -6.82 -8.99 -8.67
C TRP A 10 -5.31 -9.12 -8.79
N ILE A 11 -4.75 -8.36 -9.73
CA ILE A 11 -3.32 -8.38 -10.02
C ILE A 11 -2.77 -7.01 -9.72
N TYR A 12 -1.92 -6.93 -8.71
CA TYR A 12 -1.16 -5.72 -8.43
C TYR A 12 0.13 -5.71 -9.25
N LEU A 13 0.31 -4.67 -10.07
CA LEU A 13 1.49 -4.46 -10.89
C LEU A 13 2.33 -3.34 -10.29
N ASP A 14 3.48 -3.71 -9.74
CA ASP A 14 4.48 -2.73 -9.33
C ASP A 14 5.14 -2.05 -10.54
N GLN A 15 5.83 -0.93 -10.31
CA GLN A 15 6.39 -0.08 -11.36
C GLN A 15 7.37 -0.85 -12.26
N PHE A 16 8.20 -1.74 -11.71
CA PHE A 16 9.14 -2.52 -12.52
C PHE A 16 8.39 -3.49 -13.44
N ALA A 17 7.33 -4.15 -12.95
CA ALA A 17 6.54 -5.10 -13.74
C ALA A 17 5.78 -4.36 -14.84
N ALA A 18 5.12 -3.26 -14.49
CA ALA A 18 4.47 -2.38 -15.45
C ALA A 18 5.45 -1.88 -16.51
N SER A 19 6.66 -1.46 -16.12
CA SER A 19 7.67 -0.98 -17.06
C SER A 19 8.15 -2.05 -18.01
N ASN A 20 8.50 -3.24 -17.50
CA ASN A 20 8.94 -4.32 -18.37
C ASN A 20 7.86 -4.76 -19.38
N MET A 21 6.58 -4.67 -19.01
CA MET A 21 5.46 -4.95 -19.92
C MET A 21 5.23 -3.82 -20.93
N VAL A 22 5.41 -2.56 -20.54
CA VAL A 22 5.29 -1.41 -21.46
C VAL A 22 6.43 -1.39 -22.46
N ASP A 23 7.66 -1.59 -21.99
CA ASP A 23 8.90 -1.56 -22.77
C ASP A 23 9.09 -2.81 -23.66
N CYS A 24 8.09 -3.69 -23.71
CA CYS A 24 8.07 -4.93 -24.51
C CYS A 24 9.30 -5.83 -24.27
N ASN A 25 9.74 -5.96 -23.01
CA ASN A 25 10.83 -6.88 -22.67
C ASN A 25 10.45 -8.31 -23.10
N PRO A 26 11.27 -9.01 -23.91
CA PRO A 26 10.95 -10.34 -24.43
C PRO A 26 10.57 -11.36 -23.36
N VAL A 27 11.20 -11.27 -22.18
CA VAL A 27 10.94 -12.16 -21.04
C VAL A 27 9.52 -11.96 -20.49
N TRP A 28 8.97 -10.75 -20.59
CA TRP A 28 7.66 -10.38 -20.07
C TRP A 28 6.53 -10.43 -21.09
N ASN A 29 6.84 -10.69 -22.37
CA ASN A 29 5.86 -10.56 -23.44
C ASN A 29 4.68 -11.52 -23.28
N GLU A 30 4.94 -12.76 -22.86
CA GLU A 30 3.89 -13.75 -22.61
C GLU A 30 2.96 -13.31 -21.47
N VAL A 31 3.52 -12.97 -20.31
CA VAL A 31 2.78 -12.45 -19.15
C VAL A 31 1.95 -11.22 -19.54
N ARG A 32 2.54 -10.29 -20.29
CA ARG A 32 1.84 -9.09 -20.81
C ARG A 32 0.62 -9.48 -21.65
N ILE A 33 0.78 -10.38 -22.62
CA ILE A 33 -0.32 -10.82 -23.50
C ILE A 33 -1.45 -11.45 -22.68
N MET A 34 -1.11 -12.32 -21.72
CA MET A 34 -2.09 -12.98 -20.86
C MET A 34 -2.84 -11.99 -19.96
N ILE A 35 -2.13 -11.03 -19.34
CA ILE A 35 -2.76 -10.00 -18.50
C ILE A 35 -3.69 -9.12 -19.33
N ILE A 36 -3.28 -8.66 -20.51
CA ILE A 36 -4.15 -7.87 -21.40
C ILE A 36 -5.38 -8.69 -21.81
N LYS A 37 -5.22 -9.97 -22.16
CA LYS A 37 -6.33 -10.87 -22.53
C LYS A 37 -7.31 -11.04 -21.36
N GLY A 38 -6.81 -11.25 -20.15
CA GLY A 38 -7.64 -11.40 -18.96
C GLY A 38 -8.33 -10.11 -18.54
N ALA A 39 -7.67 -8.96 -18.68
CA ALA A 39 -8.29 -7.66 -18.44
C ALA A 39 -9.40 -7.38 -19.46
N LYS A 40 -9.14 -7.57 -20.77
CA LYS A 40 -10.14 -7.38 -21.83
C LYS A 40 -11.36 -8.28 -21.70
N SER A 41 -11.18 -9.52 -21.24
CA SER A 41 -12.29 -10.45 -20.97
C SER A 41 -13.02 -10.18 -19.66
N GLY A 42 -12.59 -9.18 -18.88
CA GLY A 42 -13.18 -8.83 -17.59
C GLY A 42 -12.85 -9.78 -16.44
N ARG A 43 -12.02 -10.81 -16.70
CA ARG A 43 -11.58 -11.80 -15.70
C ARG A 43 -10.53 -11.24 -14.75
N PHE A 44 -9.67 -10.34 -15.23
CA PHE A 44 -8.65 -9.69 -14.41
C PHE A 44 -8.97 -8.21 -14.20
N ILE A 45 -8.50 -7.70 -13.07
CA ILE A 45 -8.43 -6.28 -12.78
C ILE A 45 -7.06 -5.96 -12.22
N CYS A 46 -6.42 -4.92 -12.76
CA CYS A 46 -5.15 -4.41 -12.25
C CYS A 46 -5.33 -2.97 -11.77
N PRO A 47 -5.89 -2.73 -10.57
CA PRO A 47 -6.11 -1.37 -10.09
C PRO A 47 -4.79 -0.60 -10.03
N THR A 48 -4.83 0.68 -10.38
CA THR A 48 -3.62 1.50 -10.41
C THR A 48 -3.35 2.09 -9.01
N PRO A 49 -2.14 1.92 -8.44
CA PRO A 49 -1.79 2.57 -7.18
C PRO A 49 -1.59 4.08 -7.39
N ALA A 50 -1.94 4.89 -6.39
CA ALA A 50 -1.80 6.35 -6.49
C ALA A 50 -0.31 6.75 -6.64
N GLU A 51 0.57 5.99 -6.01
CA GLU A 51 2.02 6.15 -6.04
C GLU A 51 2.59 5.96 -7.46
N HIS A 52 1.90 5.22 -8.35
CA HIS A 52 2.33 5.08 -9.75
C HIS A 52 2.34 6.42 -10.48
N LEU A 53 1.36 7.28 -10.20
CA LEU A 53 1.25 8.60 -10.83
C LEU A 53 2.45 9.49 -10.48
N ILE A 54 2.90 9.43 -9.23
CA ILE A 54 4.06 10.18 -8.74
C ILE A 54 5.36 9.62 -9.35
N GLU A 55 5.51 8.30 -9.42
CA GLU A 55 6.73 7.69 -9.96
C GLU A 55 6.89 7.78 -11.47
N THR A 56 5.78 7.69 -12.22
CA THR A 56 5.84 7.85 -13.68
C THR A 56 6.03 9.31 -14.10
N ALA A 57 5.70 10.28 -13.24
CA ALA A 57 5.91 11.70 -13.52
C ALA A 57 7.39 12.08 -13.73
N GLY A 58 8.34 11.28 -13.23
CA GLY A 58 9.77 11.52 -13.46
C GLY A 58 10.30 10.98 -14.78
N LYS A 59 9.46 10.32 -15.59
CA LYS A 59 9.80 9.96 -16.98
C LYS A 59 9.57 11.16 -17.91
N LEU A 60 10.10 11.07 -19.13
CA LEU A 60 9.71 11.95 -20.24
C LEU A 60 8.19 11.90 -20.44
N ASN A 61 7.56 13.02 -20.81
CA ASN A 61 6.11 13.15 -20.87
C ASN A 61 5.47 12.02 -21.68
N GLU A 62 5.99 11.75 -22.88
CA GLU A 62 5.50 10.70 -23.78
C GLU A 62 5.50 9.32 -23.10
N ASN A 63 6.60 8.96 -22.45
CA ASN A 63 6.72 7.70 -21.74
C ASN A 63 5.78 7.66 -20.52
N ALA A 64 5.65 8.76 -19.77
CA ALA A 64 4.74 8.83 -18.63
C ALA A 64 3.28 8.57 -19.08
N ILE A 65 2.87 9.17 -20.21
CA ILE A 65 1.53 8.99 -20.80
C ILE A 65 1.33 7.54 -21.27
N VAL A 66 2.31 6.95 -21.95
CA VAL A 66 2.22 5.55 -22.41
C VAL A 66 2.03 4.58 -21.23
N HIS A 67 2.79 4.77 -20.15
CA HIS A 67 2.65 3.96 -18.94
C HIS A 67 1.29 4.12 -18.27
N HIS A 68 0.82 5.36 -18.13
CA HIS A 68 -0.47 5.66 -17.53
C HIS A 68 -1.61 5.02 -18.34
N ASN A 69 -1.57 5.15 -19.68
CA ASN A 69 -2.57 4.56 -20.57
C ASN A 69 -2.57 3.03 -20.51
N PHE A 70 -1.39 2.42 -20.43
CA PHE A 70 -1.26 0.97 -20.27
C PHE A 70 -1.94 0.50 -18.98
N LEU A 71 -1.60 1.06 -17.82
CA LEU A 71 -2.22 0.66 -16.56
C LEU A 71 -3.72 0.97 -16.50
N THR A 72 -4.14 2.11 -17.03
CA THR A 72 -5.57 2.49 -17.10
C THR A 72 -6.37 1.49 -17.94
N SER A 73 -5.77 0.96 -19.02
CA SER A 73 -6.41 -0.08 -19.83
C SER A 73 -6.61 -1.41 -19.10
N LEU A 74 -5.78 -1.70 -18.08
CA LEU A 74 -5.87 -2.91 -17.26
C LEU A 74 -6.73 -2.71 -16.01
N SER A 75 -6.83 -1.47 -15.52
CA SER A 75 -7.52 -1.13 -14.29
C SER A 75 -9.03 -0.97 -14.46
N HIS A 76 -9.51 -0.80 -15.68
CA HIS A 76 -10.92 -0.44 -15.97
C HIS A 76 -11.37 0.81 -15.21
N GLY A 77 -10.45 1.76 -15.00
CA GLY A 77 -10.72 3.01 -14.27
C GLY A 77 -10.67 2.89 -12.74
N TYR A 78 -10.30 1.73 -12.19
CA TYR A 78 -10.16 1.55 -10.75
C TYR A 78 -8.78 1.94 -10.23
N PHE A 79 -8.76 2.61 -9.09
CA PHE A 79 -7.55 3.02 -8.38
C PHE A 79 -7.60 2.55 -6.94
N PHE A 80 -6.45 2.19 -6.37
CA PHE A 80 -6.36 1.98 -4.93
C PHE A 80 -6.62 3.30 -4.22
N LYS A 81 -7.44 3.23 -3.15
CA LYS A 81 -7.51 4.32 -2.19
C LYS A 81 -6.18 4.44 -1.45
N ILE A 82 -5.84 5.65 -1.04
CA ILE A 82 -4.68 5.89 -0.19
C ILE A 82 -4.81 5.10 1.13
N GLU A 83 -3.66 4.67 1.64
CA GLU A 83 -3.54 3.86 2.85
C GLU A 83 -4.42 4.31 4.03
N PRO A 84 -4.41 5.59 4.47
CA PRO A 84 -5.20 6.01 5.62
C PRO A 84 -6.72 5.90 5.40
N LYS A 85 -7.19 6.02 4.14
CA LYS A 85 -8.61 5.81 3.81
C LYS A 85 -9.00 4.33 3.91
N ILE A 86 -8.12 3.42 3.48
CA ILE A 86 -8.37 1.98 3.59
C ILE A 86 -8.35 1.57 5.07
N ALA A 87 -7.35 2.02 5.84
CA ALA A 87 -7.23 1.73 7.27
C ALA A 87 -8.49 2.20 8.04
N ALA A 88 -8.90 3.46 7.85
CA ALA A 88 -10.11 4.01 8.47
C ALA A 88 -11.37 3.22 8.07
N GLN A 89 -11.50 2.82 6.81
CA GLN A 89 -12.66 2.06 6.34
C GLN A 89 -12.69 0.63 6.92
N ILE A 90 -11.54 -0.02 7.12
CA ILE A 90 -11.47 -1.32 7.79
C ILE A 90 -11.84 -1.17 9.27
N MET A 91 -11.27 -0.19 9.97
CA MET A 91 -11.58 0.10 11.39
C MET A 91 -13.08 0.33 11.59
N ILE A 92 -13.69 1.23 10.80
CA ILE A 92 -15.12 1.53 10.95
C ILE A 92 -15.99 0.30 10.60
N SER A 93 -15.58 -0.49 9.61
CA SER A 93 -16.32 -1.70 9.26
C SER A 93 -16.23 -2.75 10.37
N LYS A 94 -15.09 -2.84 11.06
CA LYS A 94 -14.90 -3.74 12.21
C LYS A 94 -15.83 -3.38 13.37
N ILE A 95 -15.82 -2.11 13.80
CA ILE A 95 -16.63 -1.67 14.94
C ILE A 95 -18.14 -1.67 14.64
N ARG A 96 -18.54 -1.39 13.39
CA ARG A 96 -19.95 -1.45 12.93
C ARG A 96 -20.39 -2.83 12.46
N LYS A 97 -19.48 -3.80 12.40
CA LYS A 97 -19.71 -5.16 11.86
C LYS A 97 -20.23 -5.17 10.42
N ASN A 98 -19.72 -4.25 9.59
CA ASN A 98 -20.00 -4.20 8.16
C ASN A 98 -19.03 -5.12 7.40
N ASN A 99 -19.50 -5.69 6.29
CA ASN A 99 -18.64 -6.44 5.39
C ASN A 99 -17.72 -5.49 4.61
N LEU A 100 -16.46 -5.89 4.43
CA LEU A 100 -15.55 -5.24 3.51
C LEU A 100 -15.96 -5.57 2.06
N THR A 101 -15.87 -4.60 1.16
CA THR A 101 -16.25 -4.75 -0.26
C THR A 101 -15.15 -4.18 -1.15
N GLY A 102 -15.25 -4.36 -2.47
CA GLY A 102 -14.27 -3.75 -3.40
C GLY A 102 -14.15 -2.23 -3.19
N ASN A 103 -15.25 -1.56 -2.83
CA ASN A 103 -15.28 -0.13 -2.53
C ASN A 103 -14.55 0.24 -1.24
N THR A 104 -14.23 -0.71 -0.35
CA THR A 104 -13.34 -0.44 0.79
C THR A 104 -11.96 -0.04 0.30
N PHE A 105 -11.48 -0.70 -0.74
CA PHE A 105 -10.10 -0.61 -1.21
C PHE A 105 -9.95 0.25 -2.46
N LEU A 106 -10.96 0.27 -3.32
CA LEU A 106 -10.92 0.94 -4.60
C LEU A 106 -11.75 2.21 -4.63
N SER A 107 -11.29 3.15 -5.44
CA SER A 107 -12.07 4.28 -5.97
C SER A 107 -12.37 4.02 -7.44
N ASN A 108 -13.60 4.29 -7.88
CA ASN A 108 -14.07 4.06 -9.25
C ASN A 108 -14.19 5.35 -10.08
N GLN A 109 -13.60 6.45 -9.63
CA GLN A 109 -13.75 7.74 -10.28
C GLN A 109 -12.41 8.48 -10.34
N ILE A 110 -11.71 8.28 -11.43
CA ILE A 110 -11.05 9.41 -12.05
C ILE A 110 -12.16 10.20 -12.76
N SER A 111 -12.26 11.51 -12.48
CA SER A 111 -13.22 12.37 -13.17
C SER A 111 -13.08 12.17 -14.69
N LYS A 112 -14.19 12.19 -15.44
CA LYS A 112 -14.13 12.19 -16.91
C LYS A 112 -13.24 13.31 -17.47
N ASP A 113 -13.01 14.34 -16.67
CA ASP A 113 -12.19 15.52 -16.99
C ASP A 113 -10.73 15.41 -16.56
N PHE A 114 -10.31 14.28 -15.97
CA PHE A 114 -8.91 14.09 -15.59
C PHE A 114 -8.05 13.87 -16.84
N SER A 115 -7.19 14.84 -17.11
CA SER A 115 -6.13 14.71 -18.09
C SER A 115 -4.80 14.48 -17.36
N TYR A 116 -4.25 13.27 -17.51
CA TYR A 116 -2.95 12.94 -16.92
C TYR A 116 -1.87 13.92 -17.38
N ASP A 117 -1.86 14.27 -18.66
CA ASP A 117 -0.93 15.25 -19.26
C ASP A 117 -1.06 16.63 -18.60
N ALA A 118 -2.28 17.12 -18.40
CA ALA A 118 -2.52 18.40 -17.71
C ALA A 118 -2.09 18.38 -16.23
N THR A 119 -2.16 17.22 -15.57
CA THR A 119 -1.77 17.06 -14.15
C THR A 119 -0.29 16.71 -13.94
N LEU A 120 0.44 16.39 -15.01
CA LEU A 120 1.83 15.94 -14.94
C LEU A 120 2.78 16.93 -14.23
N PRO A 121 2.68 18.26 -14.45
CA PRO A 121 3.50 19.23 -13.72
C PRO A 121 3.29 19.16 -12.20
N ALA A 122 2.04 19.07 -11.76
CA ALA A 122 1.71 18.95 -10.33
C ALA A 122 2.23 17.65 -9.72
N PHE A 123 2.21 16.53 -10.46
CA PHE A 123 2.81 15.27 -9.98
C PHE A 123 4.33 15.35 -9.86
N ARG A 124 5.00 16.10 -10.74
CA ARG A 124 6.45 16.33 -10.65
C ARG A 124 6.83 17.14 -9.43
N GLU A 125 6.11 18.22 -9.17
CA GLU A 125 6.31 19.06 -7.99
C GLU A 125 6.11 18.24 -6.70
N ASN A 126 4.98 17.53 -6.59
CA ASN A 126 4.69 16.66 -5.44
C ASN A 126 5.74 15.54 -5.25
N ARG A 127 6.31 15.02 -6.35
CA ARG A 127 7.38 14.01 -6.28
C ARG A 127 8.64 14.58 -5.63
N GLU A 128 9.09 15.75 -6.08
CA GLU A 128 10.32 16.35 -5.56
C GLU A 128 10.14 16.79 -4.10
N GLU A 129 8.95 17.29 -3.74
CA GLU A 129 8.60 17.51 -2.33
C GLU A 129 8.69 16.23 -1.50
N LEU A 130 8.05 15.14 -1.95
CA LEU A 130 8.05 13.87 -1.24
C LEU A 130 9.47 13.33 -1.04
N LYS A 131 10.33 13.43 -2.06
CA LYS A 131 11.74 13.05 -1.93
C LYS A 131 12.48 13.89 -0.90
N GLY A 132 12.26 15.21 -0.91
CA GLY A 132 12.88 16.13 0.05
C GLY A 132 12.48 15.80 1.49
N MET A 133 11.18 15.61 1.72
CA MET A 133 10.65 15.22 3.03
C MET A 133 11.23 13.88 3.51
N ILE A 134 11.27 12.87 2.65
CA ILE A 134 11.81 11.56 3.06
C ILE A 134 13.32 11.65 3.35
N ALA A 135 14.08 12.41 2.57
CA ALA A 135 15.50 12.62 2.85
C ALA A 135 15.74 13.23 4.24
N GLU A 136 14.90 14.18 4.66
CA GLU A 136 14.95 14.81 5.99
C GLU A 136 14.70 13.79 7.11
N VAL A 137 13.77 12.85 6.93
CA VAL A 137 13.51 11.78 7.92
C VAL A 137 14.66 10.77 8.00
N LEU A 138 15.30 10.48 6.87
CA LEU A 138 16.34 9.45 6.78
C LEU A 138 17.72 9.90 7.27
N ASP A 139 17.93 11.20 7.48
CA ASP A 139 19.20 11.75 7.98
C ASP A 139 19.41 11.49 9.49
N TYR A 140 18.45 10.85 10.17
CA TYR A 140 18.62 10.41 11.55
C TYR A 140 19.44 9.12 11.61
N PRO A 141 20.54 9.08 12.39
CA PRO A 141 21.36 7.88 12.51
C PRO A 141 20.55 6.76 13.18
N THR A 142 20.21 5.73 12.40
CA THR A 142 19.65 4.52 12.99
C THR A 142 20.74 3.83 13.81
N LEU A 143 20.44 3.51 15.07
CA LEU A 143 21.26 2.62 15.88
C LEU A 143 21.32 1.27 15.16
N GLY A 144 22.39 1.04 14.41
CA GLY A 144 22.50 -0.08 13.50
C GLY A 144 22.40 -1.41 14.24
N ALA A 145 21.30 -2.14 14.01
CA ALA A 145 21.09 -3.51 14.51
C ALA A 145 21.91 -4.58 13.75
N ARG A 146 23.00 -4.17 13.06
CA ARG A 146 23.84 -5.09 12.30
C ARG A 146 24.65 -5.97 13.26
N GLY A 147 24.52 -7.28 13.12
CA GLY A 147 25.23 -8.27 13.95
C GLY A 147 24.49 -8.70 15.22
N LEU A 148 23.25 -8.24 15.43
CA LEU A 148 22.40 -8.75 16.51
C LEU A 148 21.93 -10.19 16.23
N SER A 149 21.69 -10.96 17.29
CA SER A 149 21.14 -12.31 17.17
C SER A 149 19.71 -12.28 16.63
N THR A 150 19.30 -13.36 15.94
CA THR A 150 17.94 -13.48 15.38
C THR A 150 16.84 -13.28 16.43
N GLU A 151 17.06 -13.75 17.65
CA GLU A 151 16.11 -13.57 18.76
C GLU A 151 15.99 -12.10 19.18
N LEU A 152 17.11 -11.39 19.27
CA LEU A 152 17.09 -9.97 19.61
C LEU A 152 16.43 -9.13 18.51
N GLN A 153 16.70 -9.45 17.24
CA GLN A 153 16.03 -8.81 16.10
C GLN A 153 14.50 -9.00 16.16
N LYS A 154 14.05 -10.22 16.49
CA LYS A 154 12.62 -10.50 16.67
C LYS A 154 12.00 -9.70 17.82
N ASN A 155 12.69 -9.62 18.96
CA ASN A 155 12.21 -8.84 20.11
C ASN A 155 12.17 -7.33 19.81
N MET A 156 13.15 -6.82 19.08
CA MET A 156 13.13 -5.43 18.61
C MET A 156 11.96 -5.17 17.67
N MET A 157 11.69 -6.11 16.75
CA MET A 157 10.57 -6.01 15.82
C MET A 157 9.23 -5.96 16.55
N GLU A 158 8.98 -6.86 17.52
CA GLU A 158 7.74 -6.84 18.32
C GLU A 158 7.65 -5.59 19.20
N THR A 159 8.76 -5.11 19.75
CA THR A 159 8.80 -3.87 20.54
C THR A 159 8.41 -2.67 19.67
N HIS A 160 8.96 -2.55 18.46
CA HIS A 160 8.62 -1.47 17.52
C HIS A 160 7.12 -1.50 17.18
N LYS A 161 6.56 -2.68 16.89
CA LYS A 161 5.13 -2.83 16.62
C LYS A 161 4.27 -2.39 17.80
N LEU A 162 4.65 -2.77 19.02
CA LEU A 162 3.96 -2.37 20.26
C LEU A 162 4.04 -0.86 20.53
N LEU A 163 5.21 -0.24 20.30
CA LEU A 163 5.38 1.21 20.45
C LEU A 163 4.48 1.97 19.46
N THR A 164 4.46 1.55 18.19
CA THR A 164 3.62 2.17 17.16
C THR A 164 2.13 2.02 17.47
N LEU A 165 1.71 0.85 17.96
CA LEU A 165 0.34 0.62 18.43
C LEU A 165 0.00 1.48 19.65
N GLY A 166 0.92 1.60 20.60
CA GLY A 166 0.79 2.43 21.79
C GLY A 166 0.55 3.89 21.43
N GLU A 167 1.37 4.44 20.53
CA GLU A 167 1.20 5.81 20.03
C GLU A 167 -0.18 6.04 19.40
N PHE A 168 -0.67 5.10 18.60
CA PHE A 168 -2.02 5.18 18.04
C PHE A 168 -3.10 5.16 19.13
N CYS A 169 -2.96 4.27 20.11
CA CYS A 169 -3.90 4.18 21.23
C CYS A 169 -3.92 5.46 22.07
N ASP A 170 -2.77 6.07 22.32
CA ASP A 170 -2.65 7.29 23.10
C ASP A 170 -3.33 8.47 22.39
N ARG A 171 -3.12 8.61 21.07
CA ARG A 171 -3.81 9.62 20.25
C ARG A 171 -5.33 9.40 20.20
N LEU A 172 -5.77 8.15 20.14
CA LEU A 172 -7.20 7.81 20.19
C LEU A 172 -7.80 8.09 21.58
N GLU A 173 -7.05 7.86 22.66
CA GLU A 173 -7.46 8.16 24.03
C GLU A 173 -7.58 9.68 24.26
N GLU A 174 -6.63 10.46 23.74
CA GLU A 174 -6.72 11.93 23.73
C GLU A 174 -8.00 12.41 23.04
N LEU A 175 -8.31 11.89 21.84
CA LEU A 175 -9.56 12.18 21.13
C LEU A 175 -10.80 11.90 21.98
N ILE A 176 -10.81 10.80 22.74
CA ILE A 176 -11.92 10.42 23.62
C ILE A 176 -12.03 11.42 24.79
N VAL A 177 -10.92 11.74 25.44
CA VAL A 177 -10.86 12.65 26.60
C VAL A 177 -11.30 14.07 26.21
N THR A 178 -10.88 14.55 25.04
CA THR A 178 -11.26 15.88 24.51
C THR A 178 -12.66 15.90 23.88
N LYS A 179 -13.40 14.79 23.94
CA LYS A 179 -14.77 14.64 23.40
C LYS A 179 -14.90 15.01 21.92
N GLY A 180 -13.91 14.63 21.10
CA GLY A 180 -13.95 14.87 19.65
C GLY A 180 -13.07 16.03 19.17
N GLY A 181 -12.46 16.79 20.08
CA GLY A 181 -11.50 17.82 19.75
C GLY A 181 -10.14 17.22 19.41
N ILE A 182 -9.88 16.92 18.13
CA ILE A 182 -8.52 16.60 17.68
C ILE A 182 -7.77 17.88 17.35
N ARG A 183 -6.62 18.05 18.00
CA ARG A 183 -5.55 18.90 17.47
C ARG A 183 -4.73 18.05 16.51
N LEU A 184 -4.85 18.34 15.21
CA LEU A 184 -3.99 17.73 14.19
C LEU A 184 -2.56 18.20 14.46
N LEU A 185 -1.68 17.27 14.83
CA LEU A 185 -0.27 17.52 14.97
C LEU A 185 0.34 17.55 13.57
N GLY A 186 1.00 18.67 13.28
CA GLY A 186 1.86 18.79 12.11
C GLY A 186 3.19 18.13 12.36
N VAL A 187 3.66 17.33 11.41
CA VAL A 187 5.07 17.02 11.24
C VAL A 187 5.64 18.13 10.36
N GLU A 188 6.57 18.89 10.91
CA GLU A 188 7.24 19.97 10.22
C GLU A 188 8.33 19.41 9.32
N PHE A 189 8.34 19.84 8.06
CA PHE A 189 9.43 19.62 7.11
C PHE A 189 9.89 20.98 6.58
N ALA A 190 11.09 21.01 5.99
CA ALA A 190 11.68 22.26 5.48
C ALA A 190 10.76 23.07 4.54
N THR A 191 9.89 22.41 3.78
CA THR A 191 9.03 23.04 2.77
C THR A 191 7.55 23.11 3.15
N ARG A 192 7.09 22.32 4.13
CA ARG A 192 5.67 22.19 4.48
C ARG A 192 5.45 21.47 5.80
N THR A 193 4.33 21.76 6.43
CA THR A 193 3.79 20.96 7.52
C THR A 193 2.83 19.91 6.96
N VAL A 194 2.96 18.65 7.36
CA VAL A 194 2.00 17.59 7.01
C VAL A 194 1.34 16.99 8.24
N PRO A 195 0.08 16.54 8.16
CA PRO A 195 -0.54 15.87 9.29
C PRO A 195 0.24 14.61 9.67
N HIS A 196 0.38 14.38 10.98
CA HIS A 196 0.82 13.08 11.48
C HIS A 196 -0.08 11.97 10.94
N TRP A 197 0.48 10.80 10.60
CA TRP A 197 -0.25 9.75 9.90
C TRP A 197 -1.44 9.20 10.71
N ILE A 198 -1.27 9.09 12.03
CA ILE A 198 -2.34 8.70 12.97
C ILE A 198 -3.48 9.71 12.92
N ASP A 199 -3.12 11.00 12.99
CA ASP A 199 -4.09 12.09 13.00
C ASP A 199 -4.85 12.18 11.69
N LEU A 200 -4.21 11.89 10.56
CA LEU A 200 -4.89 11.78 9.27
C LEU A 200 -5.94 10.66 9.27
N ILE A 201 -5.63 9.50 9.85
CA ILE A 201 -6.61 8.39 9.99
C ILE A 201 -7.75 8.81 10.90
N LEU A 202 -7.46 9.42 12.05
CA LEU A 202 -8.48 9.89 12.98
C LEU A 202 -9.37 10.97 12.36
N ASP A 203 -8.79 11.89 11.58
CA ASP A 203 -9.53 12.92 10.85
C ASP A 203 -10.51 12.31 9.83
N ILE A 204 -10.05 11.31 9.07
CA ILE A 204 -10.91 10.56 8.13
C ILE A 204 -12.03 9.84 8.89
N LEU A 205 -11.72 9.17 9.99
CA LEU A 205 -12.72 8.46 10.81
C LEU A 205 -13.81 9.43 11.31
N LEU A 206 -13.43 10.60 11.79
CA LEU A 206 -14.37 11.60 12.32
C LEU A 206 -15.13 12.33 11.22
N LYS A 207 -14.43 12.90 10.23
CA LYS A 207 -15.05 13.79 9.24
C LYS A 207 -15.73 13.04 8.11
N ILE A 208 -15.14 11.95 7.64
CA ILE A 208 -15.68 11.18 6.51
C ILE A 208 -16.56 10.04 7.02
N ASN A 209 -16.07 9.22 7.94
CA ASN A 209 -16.83 8.06 8.42
C ASN A 209 -17.84 8.36 9.53
N LYS A 210 -17.81 9.60 10.05
CA LYS A 210 -18.68 10.07 11.14
C LYS A 210 -18.61 9.16 12.37
N MET A 211 -17.38 8.78 12.76
CA MET A 211 -17.14 7.98 13.95
C MET A 211 -17.54 8.77 15.20
N THR A 212 -18.32 8.13 16.06
CA THR A 212 -18.76 8.69 17.35
C THR A 212 -17.74 8.40 18.46
N ILE A 213 -17.85 9.09 19.60
CA ILE A 213 -16.98 8.86 20.76
C ILE A 213 -17.15 7.44 21.35
N GLU A 214 -18.36 6.90 21.36
CA GLU A 214 -18.59 5.52 21.81
C GLU A 214 -17.93 4.51 20.86
N GLU A 215 -18.00 4.77 19.55
CA GLU A 215 -17.27 4.00 18.55
C GLU A 215 -15.74 4.10 18.73
N SER A 216 -15.21 5.28 19.09
CA SER A 216 -13.79 5.46 19.42
C SER A 216 -13.37 4.60 20.62
N LYS A 217 -14.19 4.50 21.67
CA LYS A 217 -13.92 3.63 22.83
C LYS A 217 -13.91 2.16 22.45
N VAL A 218 -14.85 1.74 21.59
CA VAL A 218 -14.89 0.37 21.06
C VAL A 218 -13.64 0.07 20.23
N LEU A 219 -13.23 1.01 19.36
CA LEU A 219 -12.01 0.90 18.58
C LEU A 219 -10.77 0.80 19.47
N LEU A 220 -10.65 1.63 20.51
CA LEU A 220 -9.54 1.59 21.45
C LEU A 220 -9.44 0.24 22.16
N LYS A 221 -10.56 -0.29 22.66
CA LYS A 221 -10.60 -1.62 23.28
C LYS A 221 -10.17 -2.71 22.30
N TYR A 222 -10.64 -2.62 21.05
CA TYR A 222 -10.29 -3.56 20.00
C TYR A 222 -8.78 -3.51 19.70
N LEU A 223 -8.21 -2.33 19.48
CA LEU A 223 -6.77 -2.15 19.21
C LEU A 223 -5.89 -2.64 20.37
N ARG A 224 -6.27 -2.38 21.62
CA ARG A 224 -5.55 -2.90 22.80
C ARG A 224 -5.58 -4.43 22.91
N THR A 225 -6.55 -5.09 22.29
CA THR A 225 -6.71 -6.56 22.35
C THR A 225 -6.06 -7.26 21.16
N SER A 226 -6.25 -6.72 19.95
CA SER A 226 -5.89 -7.38 18.70
C SER A 226 -4.77 -6.68 17.93
N GLY A 227 -4.31 -5.52 18.41
CA GLY A 227 -3.34 -4.69 17.70
C GLY A 227 -3.84 -4.30 16.30
N PHE A 228 -2.90 -4.25 15.35
CA PHE A 228 -3.20 -3.97 13.95
C PHE A 228 -3.48 -5.22 13.12
N GLU A 229 -3.48 -6.42 13.69
CA GLU A 229 -3.43 -7.68 12.91
C GLU A 229 -4.51 -7.81 11.84
N GLU A 230 -5.72 -7.28 12.08
CA GLU A 230 -6.84 -7.34 11.14
C GLU A 230 -7.12 -5.99 10.43
N ILE A 231 -6.24 -5.00 10.62
CA ILE A 231 -6.26 -3.71 9.91
C ILE A 231 -5.08 -3.73 8.93
N SER A 232 -5.29 -4.35 7.78
CA SER A 232 -4.19 -4.76 6.89
C SER A 232 -3.17 -3.67 6.56
N PRO A 233 -3.56 -2.41 6.25
CA PRO A 233 -2.55 -1.44 5.87
C PRO A 233 -1.60 -1.10 7.03
N LEU A 234 -2.12 -1.08 8.26
CA LEU A 234 -1.32 -0.84 9.45
C LEU A 234 -0.49 -2.06 9.86
N ASP A 235 -1.05 -3.27 9.75
CA ASP A 235 -0.31 -4.51 10.00
C ASP A 235 0.92 -4.64 9.10
N VAL A 236 0.71 -4.41 7.80
CA VAL A 236 1.77 -4.51 6.79
C VAL A 236 2.81 -3.42 7.00
N ARG A 237 2.37 -2.15 7.13
CA ARG A 237 3.30 -1.02 7.36
C ARG A 237 4.16 -1.27 8.58
N THR A 238 3.53 -1.52 9.73
CA THR A 238 4.26 -1.69 11.00
C THR A 238 5.18 -2.90 10.96
N SER A 239 4.75 -4.03 10.38
CA SER A 239 5.57 -5.23 10.28
C SER A 239 6.79 -5.03 9.36
N MET A 240 6.61 -4.41 8.19
CA MET A 240 7.70 -4.20 7.23
C MET A 240 8.70 -3.14 7.69
N THR A 241 8.23 -2.06 8.33
CA THR A 241 9.10 -1.05 8.94
C THR A 241 9.91 -1.67 10.07
N ALA A 242 9.25 -2.37 11.01
CA ALA A 242 9.93 -3.05 12.11
C ALA A 242 10.95 -4.09 11.63
N TYR A 243 10.65 -4.82 10.55
CA TYR A 243 11.56 -5.79 9.94
C TYR A 243 12.83 -5.13 9.41
N SER A 244 12.70 -3.97 8.76
CA SER A 244 13.81 -3.23 8.17
C SER A 244 14.70 -2.61 9.24
N GLU A 245 14.10 -1.95 10.24
CA GLU A 245 14.80 -1.31 11.36
C GLU A 245 15.57 -2.33 12.23
N SER A 246 14.93 -3.45 12.57
CA SER A 246 15.55 -4.54 13.35
C SER A 246 16.76 -5.18 12.66
N ARG A 247 16.96 -4.94 11.35
CA ARG A 247 18.12 -5.41 10.59
C ARG A 247 19.12 -4.30 10.27
N GLY A 248 18.89 -3.09 10.76
CA GLY A 248 19.73 -1.92 10.48
C GLY A 248 19.78 -1.58 8.98
N LYS A 249 18.71 -1.90 8.23
CA LYS A 249 18.54 -1.40 6.88
C LYS A 249 18.13 0.06 6.97
N HIS A 250 18.95 0.95 6.41
CA HIS A 250 18.53 2.32 6.20
C HIS A 250 17.53 2.30 5.06
N GLY A 251 16.27 2.63 5.34
CA GLY A 251 15.26 2.76 4.30
C GLY A 251 15.61 3.89 3.35
N ASN A 252 15.16 3.83 2.11
CA ASN A 252 15.14 4.97 1.20
C ASN A 252 13.70 5.39 0.87
N SER A 253 13.54 6.44 0.06
CA SER A 253 12.22 6.92 -0.33
C SER A 253 11.42 5.91 -1.15
N ASN A 254 12.07 5.10 -1.97
CA ASN A 254 11.40 4.04 -2.72
C ASN A 254 10.90 2.94 -1.78
N ASP A 255 11.67 2.59 -0.74
CA ASP A 255 11.22 1.59 0.26
C ASP A 255 9.91 1.98 0.95
N GLN A 256 9.73 3.26 1.26
CA GLN A 256 8.49 3.76 1.87
C GLN A 256 7.31 3.71 0.90
N ILE A 257 7.55 4.04 -0.37
CA ILE A 257 6.55 3.93 -1.45
C ILE A 257 6.14 2.47 -1.66
N ASP A 258 7.10 1.55 -1.65
CA ASP A 258 6.84 0.12 -1.78
C ASP A 258 6.02 -0.42 -0.61
N ILE A 259 6.33 -0.01 0.62
CA ILE A 259 5.53 -0.39 1.80
C ILE A 259 4.10 0.12 1.66
N MET A 260 3.90 1.38 1.25
CA MET A 260 2.56 1.95 1.03
C MET A 260 1.75 1.16 -0.01
N ARG A 261 2.40 0.80 -1.12
CA ARG A 261 1.81 0.01 -2.19
C ARG A 261 1.40 -1.38 -1.73
N ILE A 262 2.27 -2.06 -1.02
CA ILE A 262 1.98 -3.40 -0.49
C ILE A 262 0.86 -3.29 0.55
N ALA A 263 0.92 -2.31 1.45
CA ALA A 263 -0.08 -2.10 2.52
C ALA A 263 -1.49 -1.88 1.96
N THR A 264 -1.61 -1.20 0.81
CA THR A 264 -2.90 -0.92 0.16
C THR A 264 -3.41 -2.08 -0.71
N SER A 265 -2.54 -2.98 -1.17
CA SER A 265 -2.88 -3.98 -2.19
C SER A 265 -2.88 -5.43 -1.71
N ILE A 266 -2.02 -5.80 -0.77
CA ILE A 266 -1.79 -7.22 -0.45
C ILE A 266 -3.05 -7.93 0.05
N GLN A 267 -3.91 -7.27 0.83
CA GLN A 267 -5.13 -7.90 1.35
C GLN A 267 -6.11 -8.34 0.25
N ILE A 268 -6.07 -7.70 -0.92
CA ILE A 268 -7.06 -7.91 -1.98
C ILE A 268 -6.47 -8.51 -3.25
N ALA A 269 -5.15 -8.49 -3.40
CA ALA A 269 -4.46 -9.04 -4.54
C ALA A 269 -4.41 -10.57 -4.47
N ASP A 270 -4.86 -11.25 -5.52
CA ASP A 270 -4.56 -12.66 -5.75
C ASP A 270 -3.10 -12.85 -6.19
N MET A 271 -2.58 -11.85 -6.91
CA MET A 271 -1.21 -11.79 -7.40
C MET A 271 -0.60 -10.42 -7.14
N LEU A 272 0.59 -10.39 -6.55
CA LEU A 272 1.34 -9.18 -6.23
C LEU A 272 2.75 -9.27 -6.84
N PHE A 273 3.08 -8.34 -7.74
CA PHE A 273 4.46 -8.15 -8.19
C PHE A 273 5.19 -7.19 -7.24
N VAL A 274 6.39 -7.55 -6.83
CA VAL A 274 7.31 -6.70 -6.04
C VAL A 274 8.76 -7.04 -6.41
N ASP A 275 9.73 -6.21 -6.04
CA ASP A 275 11.13 -6.57 -6.24
C ASP A 275 11.54 -7.83 -5.44
N LYS A 276 12.72 -8.39 -5.74
CA LYS A 276 13.22 -9.61 -5.10
C LYS A 276 13.39 -9.44 -3.58
N ALA A 277 13.87 -8.29 -3.12
CA ALA A 277 14.08 -8.04 -1.70
C ALA A 277 12.73 -7.98 -0.96
N LYS A 278 11.75 -7.22 -1.46
CA LYS A 278 10.40 -7.13 -0.88
C LYS A 278 9.70 -8.49 -0.92
N LYS A 279 9.87 -9.29 -1.96
CA LYS A 279 9.34 -10.67 -2.00
C LYS A 279 9.88 -11.51 -0.83
N HIS A 280 11.18 -11.45 -0.56
CA HIS A 280 11.77 -12.17 0.57
C HIS A 280 11.25 -11.63 1.92
N GLU A 281 11.14 -10.31 2.08
CA GLU A 281 10.60 -9.70 3.31
C GLU A 281 9.16 -10.16 3.59
N LEU A 282 8.30 -10.20 2.56
CA LEU A 282 6.93 -10.68 2.68
C LEU A 282 6.83 -12.17 3.03
N GLN A 283 7.78 -12.98 2.57
CA GLN A 283 7.87 -14.40 2.90
C GLN A 283 8.30 -14.62 4.34
N ASP A 284 9.36 -13.93 4.78
CA ASP A 284 9.88 -14.02 6.14
C ASP A 284 8.85 -13.57 7.18
N LEU A 285 8.12 -12.48 6.88
CA LEU A 285 7.04 -11.98 7.72
C LEU A 285 5.76 -12.82 7.64
N GLY A 286 5.67 -13.76 6.70
CA GLY A 286 4.48 -14.58 6.49
C GLY A 286 3.25 -13.81 5.98
N LEU A 287 3.42 -12.55 5.53
CA LEU A 287 2.32 -11.68 5.11
C LEU A 287 1.62 -12.19 3.85
N ALA A 288 2.39 -12.71 2.88
CA ALA A 288 1.83 -13.31 1.67
C ALA A 288 0.87 -14.47 1.99
N LYS A 289 1.25 -15.31 2.96
CA LYS A 289 0.42 -16.42 3.43
C LYS A 289 -0.78 -15.91 4.21
N LYS A 290 -0.59 -14.94 5.11
CA LYS A 290 -1.65 -14.32 5.92
C LYS A 290 -2.78 -13.75 5.06
N TYR A 291 -2.44 -13.08 3.96
CA TYR A 291 -3.40 -12.46 3.05
C TYR A 291 -3.76 -13.32 1.83
N ASN A 292 -3.26 -14.55 1.75
CA ASN A 292 -3.53 -15.49 0.65
C ASN A 292 -3.19 -14.88 -0.74
N THR A 293 -2.02 -14.26 -0.83
CA THR A 293 -1.53 -13.58 -2.05
C THR A 293 -0.33 -14.31 -2.62
N THR A 294 -0.34 -14.55 -3.93
CA THR A 294 0.82 -15.10 -4.63
C THR A 294 1.77 -13.98 -5.01
N VAL A 295 3.03 -14.04 -4.57
CA VAL A 295 4.01 -12.97 -4.77
C VAL A 295 5.06 -13.37 -5.81
N PHE A 296 5.24 -12.53 -6.84
CA PHE A 296 6.24 -12.70 -7.89
C PHE A 296 7.22 -11.52 -7.93
N SER A 297 8.44 -11.80 -8.38
CA SER A 297 9.47 -10.82 -8.68
C SER A 297 9.91 -10.91 -10.13
N GLY A 298 10.81 -10.02 -10.56
CA GLY A 298 11.30 -9.98 -11.94
C GLY A 298 12.32 -11.07 -12.31
N ILE A 299 12.54 -12.08 -11.47
CA ILE A 299 13.43 -13.19 -11.80
C ILE A 299 12.76 -14.15 -12.78
N LYS A 300 13.54 -14.75 -13.69
CA LYS A 300 13.02 -15.63 -14.74
C LYS A 300 12.10 -16.74 -14.23
N ALA A 301 12.49 -17.43 -13.14
CA ALA A 301 11.67 -18.49 -12.55
C ALA A 301 10.30 -18.00 -12.05
N ASP A 302 10.24 -16.77 -11.51
CA ASP A 302 8.97 -16.19 -11.07
C ASP A 302 8.09 -15.83 -12.26
N ILE A 303 8.68 -15.32 -13.33
CA ILE A 303 7.95 -14.98 -14.56
C ILE A 303 7.38 -16.24 -15.21
N GLU A 304 8.14 -17.33 -15.29
CA GLU A 304 7.67 -18.63 -15.79
C GLU A 304 6.52 -19.20 -14.94
N ASN A 305 6.67 -19.18 -13.61
CA ASN A 305 5.62 -19.61 -12.69
C ASN A 305 4.36 -18.72 -12.78
N CYS A 306 4.55 -17.43 -13.04
CA CYS A 306 3.45 -16.49 -13.27
C CYS A 306 2.70 -16.84 -14.55
N SER A 307 3.38 -17.06 -15.68
CA SER A 307 2.75 -17.51 -16.94
C SER A 307 1.87 -18.75 -16.73
N GLN A 308 2.39 -19.76 -16.02
CA GLN A 308 1.63 -20.99 -15.72
C GLN A 308 0.39 -20.73 -14.85
N LEU A 309 0.46 -19.78 -13.92
CA LEU A 309 -0.70 -19.41 -13.09
C LEU A 309 -1.75 -18.65 -13.91
N LEU A 310 -1.31 -17.70 -14.73
CA LEU A 310 -2.20 -16.92 -15.61
C LEU A 310 -2.91 -17.81 -16.63
N ASP A 311 -2.20 -18.76 -17.24
CA ASP A 311 -2.79 -19.71 -18.18
C ASP A 311 -3.91 -20.54 -17.54
N ARG A 312 -3.70 -21.02 -16.31
CA ARG A 312 -4.74 -21.70 -15.53
C ARG A 312 -5.94 -20.80 -15.26
N TRP A 313 -5.72 -19.54 -14.91
CA TRP A 313 -6.81 -18.59 -14.68
C TRP A 313 -7.58 -18.22 -15.94
N LEU A 314 -6.94 -18.23 -17.11
CA LEU A 314 -7.56 -17.97 -18.40
C LEU A 314 -8.25 -19.19 -19.01
N SER A 315 -7.87 -20.39 -18.61
CA SER A 315 -8.44 -21.66 -19.13
C SER A 315 -9.63 -22.18 -18.31
N GLY A 316 -9.77 -21.75 -17.05
CA GLY A 316 -10.96 -21.98 -16.22
C GLY A 316 -12.10 -21.02 -16.52
#